data_AF-A0A956N5L6-F1
#
_entry.id   AF-A0A956N5L6-F1
#
_cell.length_a   1.000
_cell.length_b   1.000
_cell.length_c   1.000
_cell.angle_alpha   90.00
_cell.angle_beta   90.00
_cell.angle_gamma   90.00
#
_symmetry.space_group_name_H-M   'P 1'
#
loop_
_entity.id
_entity.type
_entity.pdbx_description
1 polymer ?
#
loop_
_entity_poly.entity_id
_entity_poly.type
_entity_poly.pdbx_seq_one_letter_code
_entity_poly.pdbx_strand_id
1 'polypeptide(L)'
;MDIGYQPEQPVPYSHALHAGELGLDCRYCHNTVERSAFASIPPTQTCMNCHTAIWPESEKLLPVRESYSTGMPVEWVRVHDLPDFVYFNHSAHVTRGIGCVTCHGRVDQMETVYQNAPLSMAWCLDCHRAPEKNLRPVSEVTNMTWVAPKDPKAYGAELAAAFDINPPQDCSTCHR
;
A
#
# COMPACT_ATOMS: atom_id res chain seq x y z
N MET A 1 5.94 -3.30 14.93
CA MET A 1 6.98 -3.90 14.07
C MET A 1 8.02 -2.84 13.77
N ASP A 2 9.28 -3.23 13.58
CA ASP A 2 10.39 -2.31 13.38
C ASP A 2 10.61 -1.98 11.90
N ILE A 3 11.20 -0.81 11.63
CA ILE A 3 11.63 -0.44 10.27
C ILE A 3 12.62 -1.50 9.77
N GLY A 4 12.43 -1.97 8.54
CA GLY A 4 13.22 -3.03 7.93
C GLY A 4 12.72 -4.44 8.24
N TYR A 5 11.63 -4.61 9.01
CA TYR A 5 10.99 -5.92 9.16
C TYR A 5 10.58 -6.47 7.78
N GLN A 6 11.13 -7.62 7.43
CA GLN A 6 11.00 -8.26 6.12
C GLN A 6 10.86 -9.78 6.34
N PRO A 7 9.65 -10.27 6.66
CA PRO A 7 9.43 -11.69 6.90
C PRO A 7 9.54 -12.49 5.61
N GLU A 8 9.94 -13.76 5.75
CA GLU A 8 9.81 -14.73 4.67
C GLU A 8 8.34 -14.93 4.32
N GLN A 9 8.04 -14.88 3.03
CA GLN A 9 6.68 -15.05 2.51
C GLN A 9 6.51 -16.47 1.96
N PRO A 10 5.30 -17.05 2.03
CA PRO A 10 5.04 -18.38 1.47
C PRO A 10 5.27 -18.41 -0.04
N VAL A 11 5.07 -17.28 -0.72
CA VAL A 11 5.34 -17.12 -2.16
C VAL A 11 6.34 -15.97 -2.33
N PRO A 12 7.44 -16.16 -3.07
CA PRO A 12 8.44 -15.13 -3.32
C PRO A 12 7.93 -14.11 -4.36
N TYR A 13 6.87 -13.39 -4.02
CA TYR A 13 6.24 -12.39 -4.88
C TYR A 13 7.08 -11.11 -4.94
N SER A 14 7.54 -10.77 -6.15
CA SER A 14 8.33 -9.55 -6.41
C SER A 14 7.44 -8.40 -6.87
N HIS A 15 7.31 -7.35 -6.05
CA HIS A 15 6.67 -6.11 -6.47
C HIS A 15 7.54 -5.35 -7.48
N ALA A 16 8.86 -5.48 -7.39
CA ALA A 16 9.80 -4.92 -8.36
C ALA A 16 9.50 -5.40 -9.79
N LEU A 17 9.23 -6.70 -9.96
CA LEU A 17 8.84 -7.25 -11.26
C LEU A 17 7.44 -6.76 -11.68
N HIS A 18 6.43 -6.94 -10.84
CA HIS A 18 5.04 -6.74 -11.24
C HIS A 18 4.66 -5.25 -11.38
N ALA A 19 5.02 -4.42 -10.41
CA ALA A 19 4.70 -2.99 -10.42
C ALA A 19 5.80 -2.16 -11.08
N GLY A 20 7.07 -2.53 -10.88
CA GLY A 20 8.22 -1.79 -11.42
C GLY A 20 8.47 -2.06 -12.90
N GLU A 21 8.73 -3.32 -13.27
CA GLU A 21 9.10 -3.68 -14.64
C GLU A 21 7.89 -3.85 -15.58
N LEU A 22 6.84 -4.53 -15.13
CA LEU A 22 5.64 -4.78 -15.93
C LEU A 22 4.63 -3.61 -15.90
N GLY A 23 4.81 -2.67 -14.96
CA GLY A 23 3.98 -1.47 -14.85
C GLY A 23 2.53 -1.75 -14.43
N LEU A 24 2.25 -2.84 -13.71
CA LEU A 24 0.91 -3.10 -13.20
C LEU A 24 0.51 -2.07 -12.16
N ASP A 25 -0.64 -1.42 -12.37
CA ASP A 25 -1.18 -0.48 -11.39
C ASP A 25 -1.53 -1.22 -10.08
N CYS A 26 -1.20 -0.58 -8.95
CA CYS A 26 -1.37 -1.15 -7.62
C CYS A 26 -2.79 -1.67 -7.35
N ARG A 27 -3.81 -1.02 -7.94
CA ARG A 27 -5.24 -1.32 -7.74
C ARG A 27 -5.68 -2.58 -8.47
N TYR A 28 -4.88 -3.10 -9.41
CA TYR A 28 -5.16 -4.39 -10.03
C TYR A 28 -5.22 -5.51 -8.99
N CYS A 29 -4.25 -5.52 -8.08
CA CYS A 29 -4.18 -6.49 -6.98
C CYS A 29 -4.88 -5.95 -5.72
N HIS A 30 -4.62 -4.71 -5.34
CA HIS A 30 -5.16 -4.09 -4.12
C HIS A 30 -6.43 -3.28 -4.44
N ASN A 31 -7.45 -3.97 -4.92
CA ASN A 31 -8.65 -3.35 -5.49
C ASN A 31 -9.57 -2.62 -4.49
N THR A 32 -9.38 -2.79 -3.19
CA THR A 32 -10.23 -2.18 -2.15
C THR A 32 -9.69 -0.85 -1.63
N VAL A 33 -8.45 -0.46 -1.96
CA VAL A 33 -7.74 0.67 -1.33
C VAL A 33 -8.46 2.01 -1.44
N GLU A 34 -9.23 2.22 -2.50
CA GLU A 34 -9.98 3.47 -2.74
C GLU A 34 -11.36 3.48 -2.06
N ARG A 35 -11.86 2.33 -1.58
CA ARG A 35 -13.26 2.17 -1.16
C ARG A 35 -13.43 1.62 0.26
N SER A 36 -12.42 0.93 0.77
CA SER A 36 -12.47 0.27 2.06
C SER A 36 -11.40 0.81 3.02
N ALA A 37 -11.61 0.57 4.30
CA ALA A 37 -10.63 0.84 5.33
C ALA A 37 -9.42 -0.10 5.24
N PHE A 38 -9.63 -1.33 4.77
CA PHE A 38 -8.58 -2.32 4.58
C PHE A 38 -8.13 -2.39 3.11
N ALA A 39 -6.81 -2.42 2.90
CA ALA A 39 -6.20 -2.79 1.63
C ALA A 39 -6.12 -4.32 1.58
N SER A 40 -7.03 -4.96 0.84
CA SER A 40 -7.02 -6.41 0.71
C SER A 40 -5.76 -6.89 -0.01
N ILE A 41 -5.20 -8.00 0.47
CA ILE A 41 -4.26 -8.80 -0.31
C ILE A 41 -5.10 -9.52 -1.39
N PRO A 42 -4.63 -9.59 -2.65
CA PRO A 42 -5.40 -10.18 -3.72
C PRO A 42 -5.74 -11.65 -3.42
N PRO A 43 -6.93 -12.13 -3.82
CA PRO A 43 -7.23 -13.55 -3.81
C PRO A 43 -6.35 -14.28 -4.83
N THR A 44 -6.17 -15.58 -4.63
CA THR A 44 -5.37 -16.45 -5.51
C THR A 44 -5.80 -16.38 -6.98
N GLN A 45 -7.10 -16.13 -7.23
CA GLN A 45 -7.63 -15.94 -8.59
C GLN A 45 -6.92 -14.82 -9.36
N THR A 46 -6.56 -13.71 -8.70
CA THR A 46 -5.86 -12.59 -9.34
C THR A 46 -4.51 -13.04 -9.89
N CYS A 47 -3.77 -13.87 -9.15
CA CYS A 47 -2.51 -14.45 -9.59
C CYS A 47 -2.73 -15.38 -10.80
N MET A 48 -3.78 -16.19 -10.76
CA MET A 48 -4.08 -17.19 -11.79
C MET A 48 -4.65 -16.60 -13.10
N ASN A 49 -5.07 -15.34 -13.09
CA ASN A 49 -5.44 -14.62 -14.32
C ASN A 49 -4.31 -14.62 -15.37
N CYS A 50 -3.06 -14.67 -14.93
CA CYS A 50 -1.89 -14.72 -15.82
C CYS A 50 -1.07 -16.01 -15.65
N HIS A 51 -0.91 -16.51 -14.43
CA HIS A 51 -0.02 -17.63 -14.14
C HIS A 51 -0.53 -19.00 -14.61
N THR A 52 -1.72 -19.07 -15.18
CA THR A 52 -2.17 -20.22 -15.99
C THR A 52 -1.40 -20.35 -17.32
N ALA A 53 -0.87 -19.24 -17.85
CA ALA A 53 -0.10 -19.20 -19.09
C ALA A 53 1.36 -18.78 -18.89
N ILE A 54 1.63 -17.93 -17.88
CA ILE A 54 2.96 -17.38 -17.62
C ILE A 54 3.63 -18.14 -16.48
N TRP A 55 4.66 -18.91 -16.84
CA TRP A 55 5.40 -19.79 -15.93
C TRP A 55 4.54 -20.82 -15.17
N PRO A 56 3.60 -21.52 -15.85
CA PRO A 56 2.62 -22.36 -15.18
C PRO A 56 3.24 -23.51 -14.36
N GLU A 57 4.46 -23.95 -14.69
CA GLU A 57 5.17 -25.04 -14.02
C GLU A 57 6.25 -24.56 -13.03
N SER A 58 6.41 -23.25 -12.83
CA SER A 58 7.44 -22.73 -11.92
C SER A 58 7.23 -23.24 -10.49
N GLU A 59 8.28 -23.77 -9.85
CA GLU A 59 8.21 -24.22 -8.45
C GLU A 59 7.87 -23.08 -7.49
N LYS A 60 8.27 -21.84 -7.82
CA LYS A 60 7.96 -20.64 -7.02
C LYS A 60 6.45 -20.36 -6.91
N LEU A 61 5.66 -20.88 -7.83
CA LEU A 61 4.20 -20.73 -7.87
C LEU A 61 3.46 -21.92 -7.27
N LEU A 62 4.17 -22.94 -6.76
CA LEU A 62 3.53 -24.11 -6.16
C LEU A 62 2.49 -23.73 -5.09
N PRO A 63 2.76 -22.84 -4.12
CA PRO A 63 1.77 -22.48 -3.11
C PRO A 63 0.54 -21.75 -3.70
N VAL A 64 0.72 -20.99 -4.79
CA VAL A 64 -0.38 -20.34 -5.51
C VAL A 64 -1.24 -21.38 -6.22
N ARG A 65 -0.63 -22.38 -6.87
CA ARG A 65 -1.34 -23.47 -7.56
C ARG A 65 -2.08 -24.37 -6.57
N GLU A 66 -1.47 -24.69 -5.43
CA GLU A 66 -2.11 -25.45 -4.35
C GLU A 66 -3.29 -24.67 -3.76
N SER A 67 -3.11 -23.38 -3.52
CA SER A 67 -4.20 -22.51 -3.08
C SER A 67 -5.36 -22.49 -4.09
N TYR A 68 -5.04 -22.46 -5.38
CA TYR A 68 -6.04 -22.45 -6.45
C TYR A 68 -6.79 -23.78 -6.58
N SER A 69 -6.10 -24.92 -6.44
CA SER A 69 -6.71 -26.24 -6.58
C SER A 69 -7.53 -26.66 -5.36
N THR A 70 -7.09 -26.27 -4.15
CA THR A 70 -7.74 -26.63 -2.89
C THR A 70 -8.80 -25.64 -2.45
N GLY A 71 -8.73 -24.39 -2.94
CA GLY A 71 -9.56 -23.28 -2.47
C GLY A 71 -9.10 -22.68 -1.12
N MET A 72 -8.04 -23.23 -0.50
CA MET A 72 -7.45 -22.66 0.71
C MET A 72 -6.61 -21.44 0.35
N PRO A 73 -6.73 -20.29 1.04
CA PRO A 73 -5.96 -19.08 0.70
C PRO A 73 -4.47 -19.24 1.02
N VAL A 74 -3.63 -18.51 0.31
CA VAL A 74 -2.20 -18.38 0.66
C VAL A 74 -2.07 -17.64 2.00
N GLU A 75 -1.33 -18.22 2.94
CA GLU A 75 -1.12 -17.67 4.29
C GLU A 75 -0.02 -16.60 4.30
N TRP A 76 -0.33 -15.43 3.74
CA TRP A 76 0.59 -14.30 3.70
C TRP A 76 0.96 -13.79 5.10
N VAL A 77 2.24 -13.46 5.29
CA VAL A 77 2.72 -12.85 6.53
C VAL A 77 2.63 -11.33 6.39
N ARG A 78 1.87 -10.67 7.26
CA ARG A 78 1.73 -9.20 7.23
C ARG A 78 3.05 -8.53 7.57
N VAL A 79 3.42 -7.53 6.77
CA VAL A 79 4.61 -6.69 6.99
C VAL A 79 4.26 -5.42 7.77
N HIS A 80 3.12 -4.82 7.46
CA HIS A 80 2.60 -3.64 8.16
C HIS A 80 1.45 -4.09 9.04
N ASP A 81 1.70 -4.22 10.34
CA ASP A 81 0.71 -4.67 11.32
C ASP A 81 0.59 -3.61 12.41
N LEU A 82 -0.49 -2.85 12.35
CA LEU A 82 -0.86 -1.90 13.38
C LEU A 82 -1.58 -2.66 14.51
N PRO A 83 -1.46 -2.22 15.77
CA PRO A 83 -2.20 -2.85 16.86
C PRO A 83 -3.71 -2.85 16.63
N ASP A 84 -4.41 -3.89 17.08
CA ASP A 84 -5.86 -4.06 16.83
C ASP A 84 -6.74 -2.94 17.40
N PHE A 85 -6.25 -2.20 18.41
CA PHE A 85 -6.92 -1.01 18.96
C PHE A 85 -6.74 0.26 18.09
N VAL A 86 -6.10 0.12 16.92
CA VAL A 86 -5.92 1.19 15.94
C VAL A 86 -6.76 0.88 14.71
N TYR A 87 -7.79 1.69 14.50
CA TYR A 87 -8.56 1.70 13.27
C TYR A 87 -7.88 2.59 12.23
N PHE A 88 -7.31 1.95 11.20
CA PHE A 88 -6.77 2.64 10.02
C PHE A 88 -7.72 2.49 8.83
N ASN A 89 -7.88 3.56 8.04
CA ASN A 89 -8.75 3.57 6.86
C ASN A 89 -8.01 4.00 5.60
N HIS A 90 -7.70 3.05 4.70
CA HIS A 90 -7.00 3.32 3.45
C HIS A 90 -7.73 4.33 2.55
N SER A 91 -9.04 4.16 2.34
CA SER A 91 -9.79 5.04 1.43
C SER A 91 -9.80 6.50 1.90
N ALA A 92 -9.80 6.73 3.22
CA ALA A 92 -9.73 8.08 3.78
C ALA A 92 -8.44 8.84 3.42
N HIS A 93 -7.34 8.12 3.16
CA HIS A 93 -6.04 8.70 2.81
C HIS A 93 -5.86 8.78 1.28
N VAL A 94 -6.08 7.67 0.58
CA VAL A 94 -5.89 7.56 -0.88
C VAL A 94 -6.79 8.54 -1.62
N THR A 95 -8.07 8.65 -1.23
CA THR A 95 -9.02 9.57 -1.90
C THR A 95 -8.74 11.05 -1.58
N ARG A 96 -7.86 11.33 -0.62
CA ARG A 96 -7.41 12.67 -0.25
C ARG A 96 -5.99 12.98 -0.73
N GLY A 97 -5.43 12.15 -1.62
CA GLY A 97 -4.17 12.45 -2.27
C GLY A 97 -2.94 12.10 -1.44
N ILE A 98 -3.03 11.13 -0.53
CA ILE A 98 -1.86 10.54 0.12
C ILE A 98 -1.38 9.35 -0.71
N GLY A 99 -0.16 9.45 -1.25
CA GLY A 99 0.44 8.43 -2.11
C GLY A 99 0.92 7.19 -1.36
N CYS A 100 0.90 6.03 -2.04
CA CYS A 100 1.38 4.76 -1.47
C CYS A 100 2.84 4.84 -1.00
N VAL A 101 3.68 5.54 -1.77
CA VAL A 101 5.13 5.74 -1.50
C VAL A 101 5.39 6.33 -0.11
N THR A 102 4.52 7.24 0.35
CA THR A 102 4.74 7.96 1.60
C THR A 102 4.74 7.02 2.81
N CYS A 103 3.87 6.00 2.79
CA CYS A 103 3.73 5.05 3.89
C CYS A 103 4.51 3.75 3.65
N HIS A 104 4.46 3.23 2.42
CA HIS A 104 5.02 1.92 2.09
C HIS A 104 6.40 1.97 1.44
N GLY A 105 6.92 3.17 1.12
CA GLY A 105 8.18 3.33 0.40
C GLY A 105 8.05 2.97 -1.08
N ARG A 106 9.19 2.81 -1.76
CA ARG A 106 9.28 2.43 -3.18
C ARG A 106 9.01 0.94 -3.37
N VAL A 107 7.76 0.50 -3.14
CA VAL A 107 7.36 -0.92 -3.29
C VAL A 107 7.56 -1.43 -4.72
N ASP A 108 7.51 -0.56 -5.71
CA ASP A 108 7.87 -0.84 -7.11
C ASP A 108 9.36 -1.18 -7.32
N GLN A 109 10.19 -1.05 -6.29
CA GLN A 109 11.60 -1.45 -6.28
C GLN A 109 11.87 -2.59 -5.29
N MET A 110 10.83 -3.13 -4.63
CA MET A 110 10.96 -4.16 -3.62
C MET A 110 10.75 -5.56 -4.21
N GLU A 111 11.80 -6.37 -4.24
CA GLU A 111 11.66 -7.82 -4.53
C GLU A 111 10.91 -8.55 -3.41
N THR A 112 11.01 -8.06 -2.19
CA THR A 112 10.21 -8.52 -1.05
C THR A 112 9.89 -7.30 -0.21
N VAL A 113 8.62 -7.16 0.17
CA VAL A 113 8.16 -5.99 0.92
C VAL A 113 8.75 -6.01 2.31
N TYR A 114 9.23 -4.85 2.74
CA TYR A 114 9.67 -4.60 4.12
C TYR A 114 8.96 -3.36 4.68
N GLN A 115 8.98 -3.22 5.99
CA GLN A 115 8.41 -2.03 6.63
C GLN A 115 9.33 -0.82 6.43
N ASN A 116 8.96 0.09 5.52
CA ASN A 116 9.77 1.28 5.21
C ASN A 116 9.60 2.41 6.23
N ALA A 117 8.38 2.63 6.73
CA ALA A 117 8.05 3.69 7.68
C ALA A 117 7.74 3.11 9.07
N PRO A 118 7.94 3.87 10.16
CA PRO A 118 7.68 3.37 11.51
C PRO A 118 6.20 3.12 11.79
N LEU A 119 5.29 3.82 11.10
CA LEU A 119 3.84 3.78 11.32
C LEU A 119 3.43 3.95 12.80
N SER A 120 4.23 4.68 13.57
CA SER A 120 3.94 4.99 14.96
C SER A 120 2.90 6.11 15.07
N MET A 121 2.22 6.19 16.22
CA MET A 121 1.26 7.28 16.49
C MET A 121 1.87 8.66 16.27
N ALA A 122 3.10 8.90 16.74
CA ALA A 122 3.78 10.17 16.56
C ALA A 122 3.99 10.49 15.07
N TRP A 123 4.42 9.50 14.28
CA TRP A 123 4.62 9.66 12.84
C TRP A 123 3.31 9.98 12.10
N CYS A 124 2.22 9.28 12.46
CA CYS A 124 0.89 9.55 11.91
C CYS A 124 0.40 10.96 12.28
N LEU A 125 0.52 11.35 13.55
CA LEU A 125 0.10 12.67 14.03
C LEU A 125 0.91 13.81 13.43
N ASP A 126 2.21 13.63 13.21
CA ASP A 126 3.04 14.63 12.54
C ASP A 126 2.59 14.84 11.09
N CYS A 127 2.16 13.79 10.40
CA CYS A 127 1.52 13.91 9.10
C CYS A 127 0.14 14.58 9.18
N HIS A 128 -0.69 14.24 10.17
CA HIS A 128 -2.02 14.85 10.32
C HIS A 128 -1.95 16.34 10.68
N ARG A 129 -0.90 16.78 11.39
CA ARG A 129 -0.64 18.18 11.74
C ARG A 129 -0.10 19.01 10.58
N ALA A 130 0.66 18.38 9.68
CA ALA A 130 1.30 19.02 8.54
C ALA A 130 1.29 18.09 7.31
N PRO A 131 0.12 17.89 6.68
CA PRO A 131 -0.04 16.92 5.59
C PRO A 131 0.59 17.40 4.28
N GLU A 132 0.87 18.69 4.13
CA GLU A 132 1.16 19.35 2.85
C GLU A 132 2.34 18.70 2.13
N LYS A 133 3.41 18.37 2.86
CA LYS A 133 4.60 17.73 2.27
C LYS A 133 4.32 16.37 1.60
N ASN A 134 3.20 15.73 1.95
CA ASN A 134 2.84 14.38 1.51
C ASN A 134 1.68 14.35 0.51
N LEU A 135 1.00 15.48 0.32
CA LEU A 135 -0.15 15.61 -0.57
C LEU A 135 0.29 15.62 -2.04
N ARG A 136 -0.51 14.95 -2.88
CA ARG A 136 -0.38 14.93 -4.33
C ARG A 136 -1.76 14.86 -4.99
N PRO A 137 -1.87 15.10 -6.31
CA PRO A 137 -3.13 14.89 -7.02
C PRO A 137 -3.61 13.44 -6.86
N VAL A 138 -4.91 13.23 -6.73
CA VAL A 138 -5.50 11.89 -6.54
C VAL A 138 -5.13 10.95 -7.70
N SER A 139 -4.97 11.48 -8.92
CA SER A 139 -4.51 10.72 -10.10
C SER A 139 -3.10 10.15 -9.97
N GLU A 140 -2.28 10.69 -9.05
CA GLU A 140 -0.87 10.34 -8.87
C GLU A 140 -0.61 9.52 -7.59
N VAL A 141 -1.67 9.05 -6.93
CA VAL A 141 -1.57 8.31 -5.66
C VAL A 141 -0.83 6.99 -5.80
N THR A 142 -1.04 6.27 -6.90
CA THR A 142 -0.33 5.03 -7.24
C THR A 142 0.95 5.28 -8.06
N ASN A 143 1.23 6.52 -8.46
CA ASN A 143 2.47 6.84 -9.17
C ASN A 143 3.65 6.86 -8.18
N MET A 144 4.45 5.80 -8.27
CA MET A 144 5.57 5.56 -7.37
C MET A 144 6.78 6.47 -7.61
N THR A 145 6.82 7.14 -8.76
CA THR A 145 7.91 8.02 -9.18
C THR A 145 7.52 9.50 -9.21
N TRP A 146 6.30 9.82 -8.78
CA TRP A 146 5.79 11.18 -8.83
C TRP A 146 6.64 12.14 -8.00
N VAL A 147 6.92 13.30 -8.59
CA VAL A 147 7.61 14.42 -7.95
C VAL A 147 6.73 15.66 -8.09
N ALA A 148 6.61 16.44 -7.02
CA ALA A 148 5.85 17.68 -7.05
C ALA A 148 6.43 18.65 -8.09
N PRO A 149 5.58 19.36 -8.87
CA PRO A 149 6.04 20.28 -9.91
C PRO A 149 6.72 21.54 -9.36
N LYS A 150 6.61 21.78 -8.06
CA LYS A 150 7.23 22.87 -7.31
C LYS A 150 7.49 22.39 -5.88
N ASP A 151 7.87 23.31 -4.99
CA ASP A 151 8.06 23.01 -3.57
C ASP A 151 6.89 22.15 -3.02
N PRO A 152 7.17 20.94 -2.49
CA PRO A 152 6.13 20.02 -2.06
C PRO A 152 5.19 20.60 -1.01
N LYS A 153 5.71 21.41 -0.08
CA LYS A 153 4.91 22.01 0.99
C LYS A 153 3.99 23.10 0.42
N ALA A 154 4.50 23.95 -0.47
CA ALA A 154 3.69 24.98 -1.13
C ALA A 154 2.60 24.37 -2.02
N TYR A 155 2.95 23.35 -2.81
CA TYR A 155 1.97 22.67 -3.66
C TYR A 155 0.93 21.89 -2.83
N GLY A 156 1.37 21.20 -1.79
CA GLY A 156 0.48 20.52 -0.87
C GLY A 156 -0.47 21.46 -0.13
N ALA A 157 -0.03 22.67 0.21
CA ALA A 157 -0.90 23.69 0.83
C ALA A 157 -2.01 24.13 -0.13
N GLU A 158 -1.71 24.26 -1.43
CA GLU A 158 -2.74 24.54 -2.45
C GLU A 158 -3.74 23.39 -2.59
N LEU A 159 -3.25 22.14 -2.59
CA LEU A 159 -4.11 20.96 -2.61
C LEU A 159 -4.98 20.87 -1.34
N ALA A 160 -4.39 21.11 -0.17
CA ALA A 160 -5.11 21.10 1.10
C ALA A 160 -6.23 22.14 1.11
N ALA A 161 -5.96 23.36 0.63
CA ALA A 161 -6.96 24.41 0.52
C ALA A 161 -8.03 24.09 -0.53
N ALA A 162 -7.65 23.56 -1.71
CA ALA A 162 -8.58 23.24 -2.79
C ALA A 162 -9.54 22.09 -2.45
N PHE A 163 -9.10 21.13 -1.63
CA PHE A 163 -9.86 19.92 -1.30
C PHE A 163 -10.36 19.87 0.16
N ASP A 164 -10.23 20.99 0.89
CA ASP A 164 -10.63 21.14 2.30
C ASP A 164 -10.10 20.00 3.18
N ILE A 165 -8.79 19.76 3.10
CA ILE A 165 -8.13 18.65 3.79
C ILE A 165 -7.82 19.06 5.24
N ASN A 166 -8.62 18.52 6.16
CA ASN A 166 -8.48 18.74 7.60
C ASN A 166 -8.35 17.39 8.33
N PRO A 167 -7.13 16.82 8.44
CA PRO A 167 -6.95 15.52 9.07
C PRO A 167 -7.30 15.56 10.57
N PRO A 168 -8.00 14.54 11.11
CA PRO A 168 -8.37 14.48 12.51
C PRO A 168 -7.13 14.30 13.40
N GLN A 169 -7.12 14.89 14.59
CA GLN A 169 -6.02 14.77 15.56
C GLN A 169 -6.51 14.25 16.93
N ASP A 170 -7.78 13.91 17.03
CA ASP A 170 -8.40 13.35 18.23
C ASP A 170 -8.17 11.84 18.32
N CYS A 171 -8.21 11.33 19.55
CA CYS A 171 -8.02 9.91 19.81
C CYS A 171 -9.15 9.04 19.23
N SER A 172 -10.40 9.54 19.25
CA SER A 172 -11.60 8.76 18.87
C SER A 172 -11.63 8.35 17.40
N THR A 173 -10.92 9.09 16.53
CA THR A 173 -10.88 8.75 15.12
C THR A 173 -10.10 7.46 14.85
N CYS A 174 -9.00 7.24 15.58
CA CYS A 174 -8.10 6.10 15.35
C CYS A 174 -8.22 5.03 16.43
N HIS A 175 -8.68 5.35 17.65
CA HIS A 175 -8.78 4.41 18.77
C HIS A 175 -10.23 4.13 19.11
N ARG A 176 -10.80 3.09 18.49
CA ARG A 176 -12.21 2.70 18.63
C ARG A 176 -12.40 1.19 18.52
#